data_AF-A0A351KSH3-F1
#
_entry.id   AF-A0A351KSH3-F1
#
_cell.length_a   1.000
_cell.length_b   1.000
_cell.length_c   1.000
_cell.angle_alpha   90.00
_cell.angle_beta   90.00
_cell.angle_gamma   90.00
#
_symmetry.space_group_name_H-M   'P 1'
#
loop_
_entity.id
_entity.type
_entity.pdbx_description
1 polymer ?
#
loop_
_entity_poly.entity_id
_entity_poly.type
_entity_poly.pdbx_seq_one_letter_code
_entity_poly.pdbx_strand_id
1 'polypeptide(L)' 'MRIDEDGNMELSAEENQSLMDQLEIRPRDYDDPPVEIECEGVEGGAASFRATNTQTGKSVVLVFDVIED' A
#
# COMPACT_ATOMS: atom_id res chain seq x y z
N MET A 1 -7.06 -6.13 -1.36
CA MET A 1 -6.81 -4.76 -1.84
C MET A 1 -7.19 -4.64 -3.31
N ARG A 2 -7.75 -3.51 -3.74
CA ARG A 2 -8.18 -3.29 -5.14
C ARG A 2 -7.78 -1.90 -5.63
N ILE A 3 -7.60 -1.77 -6.94
CA ILE A 3 -7.45 -0.47 -7.60
C ILE A 3 -8.79 -0.14 -8.24
N ASP A 4 -9.31 1.05 -7.99
CA ASP A 4 -10.54 1.55 -8.63
C ASP A 4 -10.30 2.00 -10.08
N GLU A 5 -11.36 2.37 -10.79
CA GLU A 5 -11.30 2.83 -12.18
C GLU A 5 -10.50 4.14 -12.35
N ASP A 6 -10.37 4.92 -11.27
CA ASP A 6 -9.61 6.17 -11.23
C ASP A 6 -8.12 5.93 -10.89
N GLY A 7 -7.72 4.68 -10.65
CA GLY A 7 -6.36 4.31 -10.31
C GLY A 7 -5.99 4.51 -8.84
N ASN A 8 -6.96 4.76 -7.96
CA ASN A 8 -6.72 4.87 -6.53
C ASN A 8 -6.67 3.48 -5.88
N MET A 9 -5.77 3.33 -4.92
CA MET A 9 -5.66 2.14 -4.11
C MET A 9 -6.73 2.17 -3.01
N GLU A 10 -7.72 1.29 -3.11
CA GLU A 10 -8.71 1.09 -2.06
C GLU A 10 -8.24 0.00 -1.09
N LEU A 11 -8.06 0.41 0.17
CA LEU A 11 -7.81 -0.46 1.31
C LEU A 11 -9.00 -0.36 2.26
N SER A 12 -9.50 -1.50 2.73
CA SER A 12 -10.43 -1.51 3.87
C SER A 12 -9.75 -0.95 5.12
N ALA A 13 -10.54 -0.52 6.11
CA ALA A 13 -10.00 -0.02 7.38
C ALA A 13 -9.09 -1.05 8.07
N GLU A 14 -9.42 -2.34 7.97
CA GLU A 14 -8.62 -3.44 8.51
C GLU A 14 -7.31 -3.63 7.73
N GLU A 15 -7.33 -3.57 6.40
CA GLU A 15 -6.13 -3.63 5.57
C GLU A 15 -5.20 -2.43 5.80
N ASN A 16 -5.78 -1.23 5.93
CA ASN A 16 -5.01 -0.02 6.21
C ASN A 16 -4.35 -0.08 7.60
N GLN A 17 -5.07 -0.54 8.62
CA GLN A 17 -4.51 -0.72 9.96
C GLN A 17 -3.38 -1.76 9.94
N SER A 18 -3.61 -2.91 9.30
CA SER A 18 -2.60 -3.95 9.13
C SER A 18 -1.34 -3.45 8.40
N LEU A 19 -1.51 -2.59 7.40
CA LEU A 19 -0.40 -1.96 6.68
C LEU A 19 0.40 -1.02 7.60
N MET A 20 -0.28 -0.16 8.36
CA MET A 20 0.36 0.74 9.32
C MET A 20 1.15 -0.02 10.39
N ASP A 21 0.58 -1.10 10.93
CA ASP A 21 1.24 -1.96 11.91
C ASP A 21 2.49 -2.65 11.31
N GLN A 22 2.39 -3.20 10.09
CA GLN A 22 3.52 -3.84 9.42
C GLN A 22 4.67 -2.87 9.09
N LEU A 23 4.32 -1.64 8.70
CA LEU A 23 5.28 -0.57 8.43
C LEU A 23 5.81 0.11 9.70
N GLU A 24 5.34 -0.28 10.89
CA GLU A 24 5.65 0.36 12.16
C GLU A 24 5.39 1.88 12.17
N ILE A 25 4.29 2.28 11.53
CA ILE A 25 3.83 3.67 11.58
C ILE A 25 3.35 3.94 13.00
N ARG A 26 3.81 5.04 13.59
CA ARG A 26 3.39 5.42 14.94
C ARG A 26 2.05 6.14 14.88
N PRO A 27 1.20 6.05 15.91
CA PRO A 27 -0.10 6.71 15.93
C PRO A 27 -0.07 8.23 15.67
N ARG A 28 1.03 8.90 16.05
CA ARG A 28 1.23 10.34 15.80
C ARG A 28 1.45 10.69 14.32
N ASP A 29 1.85 9.69 13.53
CA ASP A 29 2.21 9.80 12.13
C ASP A 29 1.06 9.21 11.26
N TYR A 30 -0.11 8.90 11.82
CA TYR A 30 -1.25 8.34 11.06
C TYR A 30 -1.90 9.34 10.11
N ASP A 31 -1.90 10.64 10.45
CA ASP A 31 -2.42 11.71 9.59
C ASP A 31 -1.50 11.97 8.37
N ASP A 32 -0.19 11.78 8.54
CA ASP A 32 0.81 11.95 7.48
C ASP A 32 1.89 10.86 7.60
N PRO A 33 1.57 9.62 7.15
CA PRO A 33 2.47 8.50 7.32
C PRO A 33 3.70 8.67 6.44
N PRO A 34 4.93 8.50 6.97
CA PRO A 34 6.17 8.71 6.23
C PRO A 34 6.45 7.53 5.28
N VAL A 35 5.51 7.20 4.41
CA VAL A 35 5.52 6.04 3.51
C VAL A 35 5.78 6.49 2.09
N GLU A 36 6.77 5.88 1.46
CA GLU A 36 7.04 5.98 0.03
C GLU A 36 6.46 4.75 -0.66
N ILE A 37 5.77 4.95 -1.78
CA ILE A 37 5.17 3.87 -2.58
C ILE A 37 5.90 3.80 -3.91
N GLU A 38 6.43 2.64 -4.25
CA GLU A 38 7.08 2.34 -5.52
C GLU A 38 6.33 1.23 -6.26
N CYS A 39 6.08 1.40 -7.56
CA CYS A 39 5.48 0.34 -8.39
C CYS A 39 6.56 -0.66 -8.79
N GLU A 40 6.42 -1.92 -8.36
CA GLU A 40 7.36 -2.99 -8.68
C GLU A 40 7.06 -3.63 -10.03
N GLY A 41 5.78 -3.68 -10.41
CA GLY A 41 5.36 -4.27 -11.68
C GLY A 41 3.87 -4.53 -11.77
N VAL A 42 3.41 -4.75 -13.00
CA VAL A 42 2.04 -5.15 -13.31
C VAL A 42 2.13 -6.39 -14.20
N GLU A 43 1.66 -7.53 -13.70
CA GLU A 43 1.71 -8.82 -14.42
C GLU A 43 0.45 -9.64 -14.13
N GLY A 44 -0.13 -10.25 -15.17
CA GLY A 44 -1.19 -11.25 -15.03
C GLY A 44 -2.48 -10.75 -14.37
N GLY A 45 -2.85 -9.48 -14.57
CA GLY A 45 -4.03 -8.89 -13.96
C GLY A 45 -3.84 -8.44 -12.50
N ALA A 46 -2.60 -8.37 -12.02
CA ALA A 46 -2.28 -7.83 -10.70
C ALA A 46 -1.15 -6.79 -10.76
N ALA A 47 -1.27 -5.75 -9.95
CA ALA A 47 -0.27 -4.72 -9.76
C ALA A 47 0.39 -4.86 -8.38
N SER A 48 1.72 -4.80 -8.35
CA SER A 48 2.52 -4.92 -7.14
C SER A 48 3.18 -3.58 -6.80
N PHE A 49 2.99 -3.12 -5.56
CA PHE A 49 3.56 -1.90 -5.04
C PHE A 49 4.37 -2.18 -3.78
N ARG A 50 5.55 -1.61 -3.67
CA ARG A 50 6.35 -1.62 -2.45
C ARG A 50 6.07 -0.36 -1.66
N ALA A 51 5.49 -0.51 -0.48
CA ALA A 51 5.37 0.54 0.52
C ALA A 51 6.58 0.49 1.45
N THR A 52 7.30 1.61 1.60
CA THR A 52 8.47 1.72 2.46
C THR A 52 8.30 2.85 3.45
N ASN A 53 8.37 2.55 4.75
CA ASN A 53 8.47 3.56 5.78
C ASN A 53 9.86 4.21 5.71
N THR A 54 9.92 5.48 5.30
CA THR A 54 11.15 6.25 5.12
C THR A 54 11.88 6.57 6.43
N GLN A 55 11.20 6.46 7.58
CA GLN A 55 11.82 6.65 8.90
C GLN A 55 12.48 5.39 9.44
N THR A 56 11.88 4.22 9.23
CA THR A 56 12.37 2.94 9.78
C THR A 56 13.10 2.09 8.75
N GLY A 57 12.89 2.36 7.46
CA GLY A 57 13.37 1.56 6.34
C GLY A 57 12.59 0.26 6.12
N LYS A 58 11.50 0.02 6.88
CA LYS A 58 10.68 -1.18 6.71
C LYS A 58 9.86 -1.09 5.43
N SER A 59 9.84 -2.17 4.67
CA SER A 59 9.07 -2.27 3.43
C SER A 59 8.09 -3.43 3.45
N VAL A 60 6.91 -3.21 2.88
CA VAL A 60 5.85 -4.21 2.67
C VAL A 60 5.48 -4.19 1.20
N VAL A 61 5.31 -5.37 0.59
CA VAL A 61 4.80 -5.49 -0.77
C VAL A 61 3.29 -5.67 -0.73
N LEU A 62 2.58 -4.79 -1.42
CA LEU A 62 1.14 -4.76 -1.59
C LEU A 62 0.82 -5.28 -2.99
N VAL A 63 -0.08 -6.25 -3.08
CA VAL A 63 -0.56 -6.80 -4.35
C VAL A 63 -2.03 -6.44 -4.49
N PHE A 64 -2.36 -5.81 -5.59
CA PHE A 64 -3.70 -5.40 -5.94
C PHE A 64 -4.13 -6.13 -7.20
N ASP A 65 -5.30 -6.75 -7.16
CA ASP A 65 -5.94 -7.23 -8.37
C ASP A 65 -6.37 -6.02 -9.22
N VAL A 66 -5.92 -5.97 -10.47
CA VAL A 66 -6.38 -5.01 -11.48
C VAL A 66 -7.63 -5.62 -12.09
N ILE A 67 -8.78 -5.00 -11.84
CA ILE A 67 -10.01 -5.41 -12.50
C ILE A 67 -9.93 -4.88 -13.95
N GLU A 68 -9.50 -5.74 -14.87
CA GLU A 68 -9.70 -5.52 -16.31
C GLU A 68 -11.20 -5.72 -16.59
N ASP A 69 -11.86 -4.68 -17.13
CA ASP A 69 -13.26 -4.74 -17.60
C ASP A 69 -13.46 -5.78 -18.73
#